data_AF-A0AAJ5WS28-F1
#
_entry.id   AF-A0AAJ5WS28-F1
#
_cell.length_a   1.000
_cell.length_b   1.000
_cell.length_c   1.000
_cell.angle_alpha   90.00
_cell.angle_beta   90.00
_cell.angle_gamma   90.00
#
_symmetry.space_group_name_H-M   'P 1'
#
loop_
_entity.id
_entity.type
_entity.pdbx_description
1 polymer ?
#
loop_
_entity_poly.entity_id
_entity_poly.type
_entity_poly.pdbx_seq_one_letter_code
_entity_poly.pdbx_strand_id
1 'polypeptide(L)'
;MSNNEQNQSPVERIKKASDGLRGTLKQSLTDEATGAMREDDQSLIKFHGMYQQDDRDRREERSAKKLEWLYSYMIRLRLPGGILTGEEWTGLHHIAGEHSTGIIKITTRQTVQLHGILKSHVKPTIQAFNTLKLDSIAACGDVNRNVVCSAHPGHSPIHAEIFRYAGLISKLALPKTRAYWEVWLNEQPLQDKKEEEDPLYQERYLPRKFKIAIAIPPDNDVDVFTNDVGLIAIVEDGVLKGFNIAAGGGLSATHGNPNTYPRLATILGFADTEEKVLKAVYEIITIQRDYGNRSDRKQARLKYTIDRMGVETFRAELEKRCGFALEPEKPYALTRRSDLYGWHQNHEGKWYFTVFSENGRILDEEKVALKTGLFEIAKTGKANFRFTCNQNVIISDVLPEDRPLVEGLLNQFGIIAHTESAGAARKTAIACVAFNTCPLALAEAQRYLPTLITKIEPLLAKYKLSEDELAIRMTGCPNGCGRPYVAEIGFVGTAYGFYNLHLGGDRNGYRLNKKYKESLDEPAILQELDQLLGIYSKKRKKNETFGDFALREKWVTS
;
A
#
# COMPACT_ATOMS: atom_id res chain seq x y z
N MET A 1 29.99 -13.63 -1.83
CA MET A 1 30.75 -12.39 -2.09
C MET A 1 30.70 -11.55 -0.83
N SER A 2 31.86 -11.12 -0.34
CA SER A 2 32.09 -10.60 1.02
C SER A 2 31.24 -9.37 1.36
N ASN A 3 30.53 -9.44 2.50
CA ASN A 3 30.04 -8.28 3.24
C ASN A 3 31.24 -7.43 3.67
N ASN A 4 31.73 -6.54 2.79
CA ASN A 4 32.74 -5.59 3.18
C ASN A 4 32.07 -4.53 4.08
N GLU A 5 32.23 -4.65 5.40
CA GLU A 5 31.55 -3.80 6.38
C GLU A 5 31.83 -2.29 6.16
N GLN A 6 32.93 -1.96 5.49
CA GLN A 6 33.34 -0.59 5.19
C GLN A 6 32.46 0.13 4.15
N ASN A 7 31.63 -0.58 3.36
CA ASN A 7 30.79 0.00 2.30
C ASN A 7 29.28 -0.04 2.60
N GLN A 8 28.87 -0.16 3.87
CA GLN A 8 27.44 -0.21 4.23
C GLN A 8 26.78 1.18 4.24
N SER A 9 25.49 1.23 3.91
CA SER A 9 24.74 2.50 3.93
C SER A 9 24.63 3.07 5.36
N PRO A 10 24.46 4.39 5.54
CA PRO A 10 24.34 5.00 6.87
C PRO A 10 23.26 4.37 7.75
N VAL A 11 22.14 3.94 7.15
CA VAL A 11 21.02 3.29 7.88
C VAL A 11 21.43 1.94 8.49
N GLU A 12 22.38 1.22 7.91
CA GLU A 12 22.88 -0.03 8.53
C GLU A 12 23.64 0.24 9.82
N ARG A 13 24.44 1.32 9.85
CA ARG A 13 25.15 1.76 11.06
C ARG A 13 24.17 2.19 12.15
N ILE A 14 23.15 2.98 11.79
CA ILE A 14 22.09 3.41 12.70
C ILE A 14 21.38 2.21 13.32
N LYS A 15 21.00 1.20 12.52
CA LYS A 15 20.34 -0.02 13.03
C LYS A 15 21.20 -0.75 14.06
N LYS A 16 22.47 -1.01 13.73
CA LYS A 16 23.41 -1.69 14.65
C LYS A 16 23.58 -0.92 15.97
N ALA A 17 23.71 0.40 15.90
CA ALA A 17 23.92 1.25 17.08
C ALA A 17 22.65 1.54 17.89
N SER A 18 21.47 1.12 17.40
CA SER A 18 20.18 1.53 17.98
C SER A 18 19.72 0.76 19.21
N ASP A 19 20.45 -0.27 19.65
CA ASP A 19 20.02 -1.14 20.75
C ASP A 19 18.59 -1.68 20.56
N GLY A 20 18.38 -2.42 19.47
CA GLY A 20 17.07 -2.99 19.15
C GLY A 20 16.03 -1.94 18.74
N LEU A 21 16.44 -0.88 18.04
CA LEU A 21 15.62 0.25 17.55
C LEU A 21 15.27 1.34 18.59
N ARG A 22 15.80 1.29 19.81
CA ARG A 22 15.59 2.33 20.84
C ARG A 22 16.25 3.66 20.48
N GLY A 23 17.51 3.61 20.03
CA GLY A 23 18.32 4.76 19.68
C GLY A 23 18.32 5.84 20.76
N THR A 24 18.10 7.08 20.36
CA THR A 24 17.91 8.20 21.29
C THR A 24 16.48 8.73 21.26
N LEU A 25 15.51 7.87 20.91
CA LEU A 25 14.12 8.28 20.68
C LEU A 25 13.49 8.97 21.89
N LYS A 26 13.76 8.47 23.11
CA LYS A 26 13.25 9.08 24.35
C LYS A 26 13.78 10.52 24.52
N GLN A 27 15.07 10.74 24.26
CA GLN A 27 15.69 12.07 24.34
C GLN A 27 15.18 12.98 23.21
N SER A 28 15.01 12.44 22.00
CA SER A 28 14.42 13.19 20.89
C SER A 28 13.02 13.69 21.24
N LEU A 29 12.17 12.85 21.85
CA LEU A 29 10.79 13.22 22.19
C LEU A 29 10.68 14.32 23.23
N THR A 30 11.61 14.37 24.19
CA THR A 30 11.62 15.38 25.27
C THR A 30 12.33 16.67 24.88
N ASP A 31 12.98 16.71 23.72
CA ASP A 31 13.65 17.92 23.23
C ASP A 31 12.64 18.90 22.62
N GLU A 32 12.27 19.93 23.39
CA GLU A 32 11.30 20.95 22.98
C GLU A 32 11.93 22.09 22.17
N ALA A 33 13.25 22.11 21.96
CA ALA A 33 13.92 23.16 21.19
C ALA A 33 13.63 23.09 19.69
N THR A 34 13.11 21.96 19.19
CA THR A 34 12.73 21.76 17.80
C THR A 34 11.57 20.78 17.63
N GLY A 35 10.73 20.98 16.61
CA GLY A 35 9.72 20.02 16.18
C GLY A 35 10.28 18.73 15.54
N ALA A 36 11.57 18.67 15.22
CA ALA A 36 12.23 17.52 14.59
C ALA A 36 12.69 16.44 15.59
N MET A 37 12.87 15.22 15.09
CA MET A 37 13.70 14.19 15.72
C MET A 37 15.17 14.38 15.35
N ARG A 38 16.07 13.87 16.20
CA ARG A 38 17.50 13.75 15.89
C ARG A 38 17.70 12.93 14.61
N GLU A 39 18.79 13.19 13.89
CA GLU A 39 19.03 12.66 12.55
C GLU A 39 18.91 11.12 12.47
N ASP A 40 19.58 10.40 13.37
CA ASP A 40 19.52 8.93 13.42
C ASP A 40 18.12 8.43 13.77
N ASP A 41 17.46 9.12 14.70
CA ASP A 41 16.10 8.81 15.14
C ASP A 41 15.08 8.98 14.01
N GLN A 42 15.28 9.88 13.05
CA GLN A 42 14.44 9.99 11.84
C GLN A 42 14.44 8.71 10.99
N SER A 43 15.48 7.88 11.10
CA SER A 43 15.51 6.54 10.50
C SER A 43 14.85 5.50 11.40
N LEU A 44 15.01 5.59 12.72
CA LEU A 44 14.46 4.63 13.69
C LEU A 44 12.96 4.75 13.90
N ILE A 45 12.38 5.97 13.91
CA ILE A 45 10.92 6.16 14.01
C ILE A 45 10.15 5.45 12.89
N LYS A 46 10.80 5.19 11.75
CA LYS A 46 10.20 4.43 10.64
C LYS A 46 9.92 2.99 11.03
N PHE A 47 10.71 2.36 11.90
CA PHE A 47 10.41 1.00 12.36
C PHE A 47 9.24 0.98 13.35
N HIS A 48 8.93 2.12 13.96
CA HIS A 48 7.76 2.35 14.82
C HIS A 48 6.57 2.90 14.03
N GLY A 49 6.57 2.75 12.70
CA GLY A 49 5.42 3.08 11.85
C GLY A 49 5.30 4.54 11.43
N MET A 50 6.31 5.36 11.68
CA MET A 50 6.19 6.81 11.55
C MET A 50 7.14 7.43 10.53
N TYR A 51 6.75 8.58 9.98
CA TYR A 51 7.65 9.46 9.25
C TYR A 51 7.56 10.86 9.83
N GLN A 52 8.70 11.47 10.13
CA GLN A 52 8.77 12.92 10.21
C GLN A 52 8.52 13.49 8.82
N GLN A 53 7.66 14.50 8.77
CA GLN A 53 7.24 15.25 7.61
C GLN A 53 7.31 16.74 7.94
N ASP A 54 7.04 17.56 6.96
CA ASP A 54 6.83 18.98 7.13
C ASP A 54 5.80 19.49 6.12
N ASP A 55 5.20 20.64 6.42
CA ASP A 55 4.32 21.32 5.47
C ASP A 55 5.13 22.04 4.40
N ARG A 56 5.26 21.39 3.24
CA ARG A 56 6.03 21.93 2.11
C ARG A 56 5.41 23.19 1.49
N ASP A 57 4.11 23.41 1.65
CA ASP A 57 3.45 24.61 1.12
C ASP A 57 3.85 25.86 1.95
N ARG A 58 4.30 25.67 3.20
CA ARG A 58 4.67 26.75 4.12
C ARG A 58 6.16 26.97 4.26
N ARG A 59 7.00 26.23 3.53
CA ARG A 59 8.47 26.33 3.64
C ARG A 59 8.97 27.76 3.37
N GLU A 60 8.56 28.34 2.25
CA GLU A 60 9.02 29.69 1.85
C GLU A 60 8.59 30.76 2.86
N GLU A 61 7.31 30.74 3.26
CA GLU A 61 6.75 31.65 4.28
C GLU A 61 7.55 31.59 5.59
N ARG A 62 7.89 30.38 6.05
CA ARG A 62 8.58 30.17 7.32
C ARG A 62 10.06 30.50 7.23
N SER A 63 10.72 30.14 6.13
CA SER A 63 12.13 30.51 5.89
C SER A 63 12.32 32.02 5.83
N ALA A 64 11.39 32.77 5.20
CA ALA A 64 11.43 34.24 5.20
C ALA A 64 11.34 34.83 6.62
N LYS A 65 10.63 34.15 7.53
CA LYS A 65 10.50 34.51 8.95
C LYS A 65 11.61 33.93 9.84
N LYS A 66 12.62 33.25 9.26
CA LYS A 66 13.68 32.51 9.99
C LYS A 66 13.14 31.48 10.99
N LEU A 67 11.96 30.91 10.72
CA LEU A 67 11.37 29.84 11.50
C LEU A 67 11.83 28.49 10.96
N GLU A 68 11.95 27.49 11.84
CA GLU A 68 12.11 26.10 11.41
C GLU A 68 10.94 25.67 10.52
N TRP A 69 11.13 24.66 9.68
CA TRP A 69 10.02 24.07 8.91
C TRP A 69 8.90 23.63 9.86
N LEU A 70 7.65 23.65 9.36
CA LEU A 70 6.50 23.21 10.15
C LEU A 70 6.50 21.68 10.21
N TYR A 71 7.31 21.13 11.10
CA TYR A 71 7.43 19.69 11.27
C TYR A 71 6.15 19.08 11.82
N SER A 72 5.82 17.91 11.29
CA SER A 72 4.75 17.05 11.78
C SER A 72 5.12 15.60 11.53
N TYR A 73 4.27 14.68 11.99
CA TYR A 73 4.48 13.26 11.87
C TYR A 73 3.28 12.63 11.18
N MET A 74 3.57 11.66 10.31
CA MET A 74 2.59 10.69 9.86
C MET A 74 2.80 9.39 10.62
N ILE A 75 1.71 8.84 11.15
CA ILE A 75 1.67 7.51 11.73
C ILE A 75 0.84 6.62 10.82
N ARG A 76 1.34 5.41 10.56
CA ARG A 76 0.66 4.37 9.78
C ARG A 76 0.41 3.16 10.66
N LEU A 77 -0.81 2.64 10.62
CA LEU A 77 -1.16 1.43 11.38
C LEU A 77 -0.70 0.13 10.68
N ARG A 78 -0.53 -0.92 11.46
CA ARG A 78 -0.36 -2.30 10.97
C ARG A 78 -1.71 -3.02 11.08
N LEU A 79 -2.34 -3.29 9.95
CA LEU A 79 -3.70 -3.85 9.85
C LEU A 79 -3.68 -5.02 8.85
N PRO A 80 -3.26 -6.24 9.23
CA PRO A 80 -3.18 -7.36 8.31
C PRO A 80 -4.53 -7.63 7.65
N GLY A 81 -4.57 -7.66 6.31
CA GLY A 81 -5.82 -7.77 5.54
C GLY A 81 -6.74 -6.53 5.61
N GLY A 82 -6.37 -5.50 6.38
CA GLY A 82 -7.04 -4.21 6.43
C GLY A 82 -8.37 -4.15 7.14
N ILE A 83 -8.60 -5.00 8.14
CA ILE A 83 -9.84 -5.01 8.91
C ILE A 83 -9.75 -4.13 10.16
N LEU A 84 -10.87 -3.49 10.51
CA LEU A 84 -11.16 -2.86 11.80
C LEU A 84 -12.57 -3.23 12.23
N THR A 85 -12.77 -3.44 13.52
CA THR A 85 -14.11 -3.53 14.13
C THR A 85 -14.78 -2.15 14.18
N GLY A 86 -16.09 -2.12 14.42
CA GLY A 86 -16.81 -0.86 14.68
C GLY A 86 -16.20 -0.06 15.83
N GLU A 87 -15.84 -0.71 16.93
CA GLU A 87 -15.20 -0.08 18.10
C GLU A 87 -13.83 0.53 17.74
N GLU A 88 -12.98 -0.22 17.04
CA GLU A 88 -11.67 0.25 16.60
C GLU A 88 -11.80 1.43 15.63
N TRP A 89 -12.80 1.42 14.74
CA TRP A 89 -13.08 2.55 13.85
C TRP A 89 -13.54 3.80 14.61
N THR A 90 -14.47 3.65 15.57
CA THR A 90 -14.93 4.74 16.45
C THR A 90 -13.74 5.36 17.19
N GLY A 91 -12.86 4.54 17.76
CA GLY A 91 -11.65 5.01 18.42
C GLY A 91 -10.67 5.70 17.45
N LEU A 92 -10.44 5.13 16.27
CA LEU A 92 -9.62 5.76 15.22
C LEU A 92 -10.17 7.12 14.79
N HIS A 93 -11.49 7.27 14.68
CA HIS A 93 -12.14 8.55 14.36
C HIS A 93 -11.80 9.63 15.40
N HIS A 94 -11.92 9.31 16.69
CA HIS A 94 -11.59 10.23 17.78
C HIS A 94 -10.10 10.59 17.78
N ILE A 95 -9.22 9.59 17.71
CA ILE A 95 -7.77 9.79 17.67
C ILE A 95 -7.37 10.68 16.48
N ALA A 96 -7.98 10.48 15.32
CA ALA A 96 -7.73 11.33 14.15
C ALA A 96 -8.13 12.78 14.42
N GLY A 97 -9.28 13.02 15.06
CA GLY A 97 -9.75 14.36 15.41
C GLY A 97 -8.93 15.06 16.49
N GLU A 98 -8.46 14.33 17.51
CA GLU A 98 -7.77 14.88 18.67
C GLU A 98 -6.28 15.14 18.45
N HIS A 99 -5.62 14.28 17.66
CA HIS A 99 -4.16 14.30 17.55
C HIS A 99 -3.60 14.63 16.17
N SER A 100 -4.43 14.71 15.13
CA SER A 100 -3.99 14.85 13.73
C SER A 100 -4.83 15.89 12.98
N THR A 101 -4.75 15.94 11.65
CA THR A 101 -5.60 16.84 10.83
C THR A 101 -7.08 16.46 10.79
N GLY A 102 -7.51 15.41 11.51
CA GLY A 102 -8.86 14.89 11.43
C GLY A 102 -9.13 14.02 10.20
N ILE A 103 -8.20 13.90 9.24
CA ILE A 103 -8.39 13.13 8.01
C ILE A 103 -7.79 11.73 8.17
N ILE A 104 -8.57 10.70 7.85
CA ILE A 104 -8.07 9.31 7.78
C ILE A 104 -7.72 9.01 6.32
N LYS A 105 -6.46 8.67 6.04
CA LYS A 105 -6.01 8.33 4.68
C LYS A 105 -5.86 6.82 4.51
N ILE A 106 -6.80 6.18 3.80
CA ILE A 106 -6.71 4.78 3.38
C ILE A 106 -5.62 4.62 2.32
N THR A 107 -4.78 3.60 2.42
CA THR A 107 -3.59 3.46 1.59
C THR A 107 -3.73 2.36 0.55
N THR A 108 -2.80 2.35 -0.41
CA THR A 108 -2.63 1.28 -1.40
C THR A 108 -2.23 -0.09 -0.81
N ARG A 109 -2.18 -0.21 0.52
CA ARG A 109 -1.81 -1.42 1.26
C ARG A 109 -2.75 -1.75 2.41
N GLN A 110 -4.04 -1.46 2.25
CA GLN A 110 -5.09 -1.84 3.20
C GLN A 110 -4.77 -1.41 4.64
N THR A 111 -4.29 -0.19 4.80
CA THR A 111 -4.06 0.40 6.11
C THR A 111 -4.33 1.90 6.04
N VAL A 112 -4.38 2.56 7.18
CA VAL A 112 -4.63 4.00 7.31
C VAL A 112 -3.35 4.76 7.66
N GLN A 113 -3.31 6.03 7.28
CA GLN A 113 -2.34 7.02 7.73
C GLN A 113 -3.06 8.19 8.37
N LEU A 114 -2.54 8.66 9.50
CA LEU A 114 -2.89 9.95 10.09
C LEU A 114 -1.72 10.90 9.84
N HIS A 115 -2.01 12.11 9.35
CA HIS A 115 -1.01 13.12 9.02
C HIS A 115 -1.13 14.35 9.94
N GLY A 116 -0.07 15.14 10.03
CA GLY A 116 -0.09 16.41 10.77
C GLY A 116 -0.03 16.26 12.28
N ILE A 117 0.42 15.12 12.78
CA ILE A 117 0.57 14.90 14.23
C ILE A 117 1.76 15.71 14.71
N LEU A 118 1.59 16.57 15.71
CA LEU A 118 2.69 17.33 16.30
C LEU A 118 3.57 16.42 17.16
N LYS A 119 4.86 16.78 17.31
CA LYS A 119 5.84 15.99 18.09
C LYS A 119 5.32 15.61 19.48
N SER A 120 4.75 16.57 20.20
CA SER A 120 4.17 16.39 21.54
C SER A 120 2.95 15.45 21.55
N HIS A 121 2.25 15.28 20.43
CA HIS A 121 1.10 14.39 20.30
C HIS A 121 1.48 12.98 19.79
N VAL A 122 2.72 12.75 19.34
CA VAL A 122 3.14 11.44 18.81
C VAL A 122 2.95 10.33 19.84
N LYS A 123 3.50 10.49 21.05
CA LYS A 123 3.40 9.47 22.10
C LYS A 123 1.97 9.28 22.62
N PRO A 124 1.19 10.34 22.92
CA PRO A 124 -0.24 10.20 23.23
C PRO A 124 -1.02 9.45 22.16
N THR A 125 -0.77 9.73 20.87
CA THR A 125 -1.44 9.04 19.76
C THR A 125 -1.17 7.53 19.77
N ILE A 126 0.10 7.13 19.98
CA ILE A 126 0.47 5.71 20.06
C ILE A 126 -0.19 5.03 21.27
N GLN A 127 -0.25 5.72 22.41
CA GLN A 127 -0.92 5.20 23.61
C GLN A 127 -2.42 5.02 23.39
N ALA A 128 -3.08 5.97 22.70
CA ALA A 128 -4.48 5.87 22.35
C ALA A 128 -4.77 4.75 21.35
N PHE A 129 -3.88 4.49 20.38
CA PHE A 129 -4.01 3.29 19.55
C PHE A 129 -3.92 2.00 20.36
N ASN A 130 -3.00 1.95 21.33
CA ASN A 130 -2.80 0.76 22.14
C ASN A 130 -4.02 0.40 23.01
N THR A 131 -4.80 1.38 23.49
CA THR A 131 -6.05 1.10 24.24
C THR A 131 -7.09 0.38 23.38
N LEU A 132 -7.02 0.54 22.06
CA LEU A 132 -7.86 -0.13 21.06
C LEU A 132 -7.21 -1.41 20.49
N LYS A 133 -6.10 -1.87 21.07
CA LYS A 133 -5.28 -3.00 20.55
C LYS A 133 -4.75 -2.77 19.13
N LEU A 134 -4.65 -1.51 18.71
CA LEU A 134 -4.04 -1.10 17.45
C LEU A 134 -2.56 -0.75 17.66
N ASP A 135 -1.73 -1.06 16.67
CA ASP A 135 -0.31 -0.70 16.69
C ASP A 135 0.18 -0.19 15.33
N SER A 136 1.36 0.42 15.36
CA SER A 136 2.08 0.90 14.18
C SER A 136 3.43 0.19 13.99
N ILE A 137 3.68 -0.88 14.74
CA ILE A 137 4.94 -1.63 14.72
C ILE A 137 5.21 -2.08 13.28
N ALA A 138 6.42 -1.82 12.78
CA ALA A 138 6.85 -2.25 11.45
C ALA A 138 5.97 -1.79 10.27
N ALA A 139 5.05 -0.83 10.44
CA ALA A 139 4.25 -0.31 9.32
C ALA A 139 5.12 0.45 8.29
N CYS A 140 6.30 0.92 8.72
CA CYS A 140 7.30 1.62 7.93
C CYS A 140 8.68 0.89 8.03
N GLY A 141 9.83 1.57 7.90
CA GLY A 141 11.15 0.93 8.13
C GLY A 141 11.64 -0.07 7.07
N ASP A 142 12.76 -0.73 7.37
CA ASP A 142 13.39 -1.82 6.60
C ASP A 142 13.03 -3.19 7.20
N VAL A 143 11.74 -3.50 7.13
CA VAL A 143 11.06 -4.62 7.79
C VAL A 143 9.86 -5.02 6.90
N ASN A 144 9.23 -6.16 7.18
CA ASN A 144 7.96 -6.51 6.54
C ASN A 144 6.90 -5.43 6.79
N ARG A 145 6.21 -5.01 5.73
CA ARG A 145 5.11 -4.05 5.77
C ARG A 145 3.79 -4.77 6.01
N ASN A 146 2.70 -4.00 6.06
CA ASN A 146 1.36 -4.54 6.13
C ASN A 146 1.14 -5.63 5.07
N VAL A 147 0.72 -6.82 5.51
CA VAL A 147 0.38 -7.96 4.65
C VAL A 147 -1.03 -7.74 4.14
N VAL A 148 -1.17 -7.69 2.81
CA VAL A 148 -2.44 -7.41 2.16
C VAL A 148 -3.07 -8.69 1.65
N CYS A 149 -4.41 -8.75 1.64
CA CYS A 149 -5.20 -9.87 1.14
C CYS A 149 -6.41 -9.34 0.38
N SER A 150 -6.87 -10.05 -0.64
CA SER A 150 -8.07 -9.67 -1.39
C SER A 150 -9.23 -9.30 -0.47
N ALA A 151 -9.74 -8.08 -0.61
CA ALA A 151 -10.52 -7.39 0.42
C ALA A 151 -12.00 -7.81 0.43
N HIS A 152 -12.54 -8.12 -0.76
CA HIS A 152 -13.96 -8.39 -0.95
C HIS A 152 -14.33 -9.72 -0.29
N PRO A 153 -15.23 -9.73 0.73
CA PRO A 153 -15.62 -10.94 1.46
C PRO A 153 -16.36 -12.02 0.63
N GLY A 154 -16.34 -11.95 -0.70
CA GLY A 154 -17.26 -12.65 -1.59
C GLY A 154 -16.82 -14.07 -1.99
N HIS A 155 -17.83 -14.94 -2.06
CA HIS A 155 -17.91 -16.25 -2.76
C HIS A 155 -17.50 -17.56 -2.10
N SER A 156 -17.05 -17.67 -0.84
CA SER A 156 -16.97 -18.99 -0.15
C SER A 156 -16.44 -18.87 1.28
N PRO A 157 -16.73 -19.83 2.18
CA PRO A 157 -16.03 -20.00 3.46
C PRO A 157 -14.49 -20.00 3.31
N ILE A 158 -14.01 -20.40 2.13
CA ILE A 158 -12.58 -20.41 1.81
C ILE A 158 -11.92 -19.03 1.85
N HIS A 159 -12.69 -17.96 1.65
CA HIS A 159 -12.18 -16.60 1.74
C HIS A 159 -11.64 -16.32 3.14
N ALA A 160 -12.40 -16.67 4.18
CA ALA A 160 -11.99 -16.47 5.57
C ALA A 160 -10.76 -17.30 5.94
N GLU A 161 -10.70 -18.56 5.47
CA GLU A 161 -9.54 -19.43 5.64
C GLU A 161 -8.27 -18.81 5.03
N ILE A 162 -8.35 -18.35 3.78
CA ILE A 162 -7.22 -17.71 3.09
C ILE A 162 -6.88 -16.37 3.72
N PHE A 163 -7.87 -15.55 4.08
CA PHE A 163 -7.68 -14.23 4.69
C PHE A 163 -6.88 -14.32 5.99
N ARG A 164 -7.07 -15.39 6.79
CA ARG A 164 -6.31 -15.64 8.02
C ARG A 164 -4.80 -15.68 7.80
N TYR A 165 -4.32 -16.09 6.62
CA TYR A 165 -2.88 -16.09 6.32
C TYR A 165 -2.26 -14.70 6.41
N ALA A 166 -3.01 -13.62 6.15
CA ALA A 166 -2.49 -12.26 6.32
C ALA A 166 -2.09 -12.00 7.79
N GLY A 167 -2.91 -12.46 8.75
CA GLY A 167 -2.63 -12.38 10.18
C GLY A 167 -1.45 -13.26 10.59
N LEU A 168 -1.42 -14.52 10.13
CA LEU A 168 -0.32 -15.45 10.41
C LEU A 168 1.03 -14.92 9.93
N ILE A 169 1.10 -14.47 8.68
CA ILE A 169 2.33 -13.95 8.08
C ILE A 169 2.75 -12.63 8.74
N SER A 170 1.79 -11.76 9.07
CA SER A 170 2.06 -10.52 9.80
C SER A 170 2.67 -10.80 11.17
N LYS A 171 2.16 -11.81 11.89
CA LYS A 171 2.71 -12.26 13.18
C LYS A 171 4.08 -12.94 13.02
N LEU A 172 4.23 -13.82 12.03
CA LEU A 172 5.50 -14.48 11.69
C LEU A 172 6.63 -13.47 11.45
N ALA A 173 6.31 -12.37 10.79
CA ALA A 173 7.26 -11.32 10.43
C ALA A 173 7.27 -10.12 11.39
N LEU A 174 6.66 -10.24 12.57
CA LEU A 174 6.64 -9.18 13.58
C LEU A 174 8.00 -9.14 14.32
N PRO A 175 8.66 -7.97 14.43
CA PRO A 175 9.88 -7.86 15.22
C PRO A 175 9.67 -8.23 16.69
N LYS A 176 10.65 -8.91 17.28
CA LYS A 176 10.59 -9.32 18.70
C LYS A 176 11.10 -8.27 19.70
N THR A 177 11.77 -7.21 19.23
CA THR A 177 12.25 -6.12 20.09
C THR A 177 11.15 -5.49 20.94
N ARG A 178 11.50 -5.14 22.19
CA ARG A 178 10.60 -4.44 23.12
C ARG A 178 10.62 -2.92 22.97
N ALA A 179 11.46 -2.37 22.08
CA ALA A 179 11.65 -0.93 21.91
C ALA A 179 10.36 -0.13 21.74
N TYR A 180 9.37 -0.67 21.00
CA TYR A 180 8.08 0.01 20.83
C TYR A 180 7.35 0.22 22.17
N TRP A 181 7.29 -0.83 22.99
CA TRP A 181 6.63 -0.80 24.29
C TRP A 181 7.36 0.10 25.29
N GLU A 182 8.70 0.08 25.27
CA GLU A 182 9.52 0.89 26.17
C GLU A 182 9.54 2.38 25.82
N VAL A 183 9.58 2.73 24.53
CA VAL A 183 9.65 4.13 24.09
C VAL A 183 8.28 4.79 24.18
N TRP A 184 7.24 4.12 23.70
CA TRP A 184 5.92 4.72 23.51
C TRP A 184 4.93 4.41 24.64
N LEU A 185 5.04 3.24 25.27
CA LEU A 185 4.05 2.75 26.24
C LEU A 185 4.59 2.71 27.68
N ASN A 186 5.80 3.24 27.90
CA ASN A 186 6.44 3.34 29.21
C ASN A 186 6.70 1.99 29.91
N GLU A 187 6.73 0.90 29.16
CA GLU A 187 7.07 -0.40 29.74
C GLU A 187 8.55 -0.44 30.15
N GLN A 188 8.85 -1.19 31.21
CA GLN A 188 10.23 -1.34 31.68
C GLN A 188 11.02 -2.25 30.74
N PRO A 189 12.32 -2.00 30.54
CA PRO A 189 13.19 -2.93 29.82
C PRO A 189 13.17 -4.32 30.47
N LEU A 190 13.32 -5.36 29.64
CA LEU A 190 13.51 -6.71 30.13
C LEU A 190 14.84 -6.84 30.88
N GLN A 191 14.88 -7.71 31.90
CA GLN A 191 16.11 -7.99 32.63
C GLN A 191 17.11 -8.78 31.77
N ASP A 192 16.61 -9.75 31.00
CA ASP A 192 17.40 -10.53 30.05
C ASP A 192 17.09 -10.10 28.60
N LYS A 193 18.06 -9.48 27.94
CA LYS A 193 17.95 -9.09 26.53
C LYS A 193 17.87 -10.28 25.57
N LYS A 194 18.21 -11.50 26.01
CA LYS A 194 18.05 -12.70 25.17
C LYS A 194 16.59 -12.98 24.81
N GLU A 195 15.64 -12.54 25.65
CA GLU A 195 14.22 -12.71 25.38
C GLU A 195 13.73 -11.91 24.15
N GLU A 196 14.48 -10.88 23.73
CA GLU A 196 14.19 -10.08 22.53
C GLU A 196 15.02 -10.48 21.30
N GLU A 197 15.79 -11.59 21.37
CA GLU A 197 16.54 -12.09 20.21
C GLU A 197 15.61 -12.47 19.05
N ASP A 198 15.88 -11.85 17.89
CA ASP A 198 15.09 -12.02 16.69
C ASP A 198 15.84 -12.86 15.64
N PRO A 199 15.53 -14.16 15.48
CA PRO A 199 16.22 -15.00 14.51
C PRO A 199 15.92 -14.60 13.06
N LEU A 200 14.79 -13.93 12.82
CA LEU A 200 14.41 -13.47 11.49
C LEU A 200 15.17 -12.19 11.14
N TYR A 201 15.09 -11.15 11.97
CA TYR A 201 15.66 -9.85 11.64
C TYR A 201 17.10 -9.66 12.10
N GLN A 202 17.51 -10.36 13.15
CA GLN A 202 18.79 -10.16 13.86
C GLN A 202 18.97 -8.66 14.19
N GLU A 203 20.20 -8.21 14.42
CA GLU A 203 20.47 -6.82 14.79
C GLU A 203 20.28 -5.81 13.64
N ARG A 204 20.30 -6.28 12.39
CA ARG A 204 20.36 -5.41 11.20
C ARG A 204 19.05 -5.33 10.43
N TYR A 205 18.01 -6.06 10.82
CA TYR A 205 16.75 -6.14 10.08
C TYR A 205 16.98 -6.43 8.59
N LEU A 206 16.05 -6.04 7.71
CA LEU A 206 16.20 -6.22 6.27
C LEU A 206 17.03 -5.08 5.65
N PRO A 207 17.58 -5.28 4.43
CA PRO A 207 18.24 -4.21 3.68
C PRO A 207 17.29 -3.08 3.28
N ARG A 208 16.00 -3.41 3.09
CA ARG A 208 14.94 -2.47 2.71
C ARG A 208 13.57 -3.02 3.10
N LYS A 209 12.52 -2.19 2.95
CA LYS A 209 11.11 -2.60 3.10
C LYS A 209 10.81 -3.89 2.33
N PHE A 210 9.98 -4.75 2.92
CA PHE A 210 9.52 -6.00 2.32
C PHE A 210 7.98 -6.03 2.31
N LYS A 211 7.36 -6.49 1.22
CA LYS A 211 5.92 -6.42 1.00
C LYS A 211 5.39 -7.78 0.59
N ILE A 212 4.30 -8.19 1.21
CA ILE A 212 3.63 -9.45 0.94
C ILE A 212 2.18 -9.17 0.56
N ALA A 213 1.67 -9.88 -0.44
CA ALA A 213 0.28 -9.82 -0.87
C ALA A 213 -0.29 -11.23 -1.09
N ILE A 214 -1.57 -11.39 -0.80
CA ILE A 214 -2.34 -12.62 -0.99
C ILE A 214 -3.50 -12.31 -1.93
N ALA A 215 -3.51 -12.93 -3.10
CA ALA A 215 -4.61 -12.87 -4.06
C ALA A 215 -5.50 -14.10 -3.91
N ILE A 216 -6.81 -13.88 -3.99
CA ILE A 216 -7.83 -14.92 -4.00
C ILE A 216 -8.48 -14.90 -5.38
N PRO A 217 -8.09 -15.79 -6.32
CA PRO A 217 -8.68 -15.80 -7.65
C PRO A 217 -10.22 -15.85 -7.62
N PRO A 218 -10.91 -15.11 -8.51
CA PRO A 218 -10.34 -14.38 -9.65
C PRO A 218 -9.81 -12.96 -9.34
N ASP A 219 -9.71 -12.57 -8.07
CA ASP A 219 -9.34 -11.22 -7.66
C ASP A 219 -7.82 -10.99 -7.55
N ASN A 220 -7.38 -9.87 -8.12
CA ASN A 220 -6.04 -9.30 -8.00
C ASN A 220 -6.08 -7.82 -7.58
N ASP A 221 -7.09 -7.44 -6.80
CA ASP A 221 -7.23 -6.13 -6.16
C ASP A 221 -5.97 -5.73 -5.34
N VAL A 222 -5.21 -6.71 -4.87
CA VAL A 222 -3.93 -6.53 -4.16
C VAL A 222 -2.71 -6.23 -5.05
N ASP A 223 -2.85 -6.28 -6.38
CA ASP A 223 -1.75 -6.18 -7.36
C ASP A 223 -0.58 -7.13 -6.97
N VAL A 224 -0.87 -8.43 -6.88
CA VAL A 224 -0.02 -9.47 -6.24
C VAL A 224 1.42 -9.46 -6.76
N PHE A 225 1.59 -9.34 -8.09
CA PHE A 225 2.91 -9.33 -8.73
C PHE A 225 3.76 -8.08 -8.44
N THR A 226 3.23 -7.07 -7.77
CA THR A 226 3.98 -5.84 -7.41
C THR A 226 4.70 -5.93 -6.06
N ASN A 227 4.59 -7.08 -5.39
CA ASN A 227 5.05 -7.33 -4.03
C ASN A 227 6.34 -8.17 -3.99
N ASP A 228 7.11 -8.05 -2.91
CA ASP A 228 8.32 -8.86 -2.73
C ASP A 228 7.94 -10.35 -2.69
N VAL A 229 6.83 -10.70 -2.02
CA VAL A 229 6.16 -12.01 -2.11
C VAL A 229 4.70 -11.83 -2.53
N GLY A 230 4.27 -12.64 -3.49
CA GLY A 230 2.88 -12.81 -3.87
C GLY A 230 2.44 -14.24 -3.60
N LEU A 231 1.34 -14.42 -2.88
CA LEU A 231 0.69 -15.72 -2.69
C LEU A 231 -0.61 -15.70 -3.49
N ILE A 232 -0.79 -16.67 -4.38
CA ILE A 232 -2.00 -16.80 -5.20
C ILE A 232 -2.67 -18.11 -4.79
N ALA A 233 -3.85 -18.00 -4.16
CA ALA A 233 -4.55 -19.16 -3.63
C ALA A 233 -5.01 -20.09 -4.77
N ILE A 234 -4.84 -21.40 -4.56
CA ILE A 234 -5.35 -22.43 -5.45
C ILE A 234 -6.51 -23.11 -4.76
N VAL A 235 -7.71 -22.91 -5.30
CA VAL A 235 -8.95 -23.45 -4.75
C VAL A 235 -9.55 -24.41 -5.77
N GLU A 236 -9.72 -25.66 -5.36
CA GLU A 236 -10.35 -26.72 -6.16
C GLU A 236 -11.54 -27.27 -5.37
N ASP A 237 -12.72 -27.33 -5.99
CA ASP A 237 -13.96 -27.80 -5.38
C ASP A 237 -14.28 -27.14 -4.02
N GLY A 238 -13.97 -25.84 -3.90
CA GLY A 238 -14.19 -25.06 -2.68
C GLY A 238 -13.17 -25.32 -1.57
N VAL A 239 -12.10 -26.09 -1.83
CA VAL A 239 -11.04 -26.43 -0.87
C VAL A 239 -9.73 -25.77 -1.27
N LEU A 240 -9.05 -25.14 -0.32
CA LEU A 240 -7.72 -24.56 -0.51
C LEU A 240 -6.72 -25.71 -0.63
N LYS A 241 -6.07 -25.79 -1.79
CA LYS A 241 -5.01 -26.77 -2.04
C LYS A 241 -3.63 -26.27 -1.69
N GLY A 242 -3.47 -24.95 -1.55
CA GLY A 242 -2.18 -24.30 -1.31
C GLY A 242 -2.07 -22.98 -2.07
N PHE A 243 -0.83 -22.52 -2.28
CA PHE A 243 -0.55 -21.27 -2.97
C PHE A 243 0.54 -21.43 -4.03
N ASN A 244 0.31 -20.84 -5.20
CA ASN A 244 1.43 -20.45 -6.05
C ASN A 244 2.17 -19.29 -5.37
N ILE A 245 3.50 -19.41 -5.31
CA ILE A 245 4.38 -18.43 -4.66
C ILE A 245 5.12 -17.66 -5.74
N ALA A 246 4.88 -16.35 -5.81
CA ALA A 246 5.64 -15.41 -6.63
C ALA A 246 6.63 -14.61 -5.77
N ALA A 247 7.80 -14.26 -6.32
CA ALA A 247 8.77 -13.42 -5.64
C ALA A 247 9.43 -12.36 -6.55
N GLY A 248 9.86 -11.25 -5.94
CA GLY A 248 10.67 -10.24 -6.62
C GLY A 248 9.90 -9.12 -7.32
N GLY A 249 8.67 -8.82 -6.90
CA GLY A 249 7.95 -7.66 -7.38
C GLY A 249 8.42 -6.36 -6.73
N GLY A 250 8.35 -5.25 -7.45
CA GLY A 250 8.56 -3.93 -6.88
C GLY A 250 8.65 -2.80 -7.88
N LEU A 251 7.91 -1.73 -7.59
CA LEU A 251 7.64 -0.66 -8.55
C LEU A 251 8.59 0.55 -8.52
N SER A 252 9.35 0.74 -7.44
CA SER A 252 10.19 1.93 -7.28
C SER A 252 11.33 1.97 -8.30
N ALA A 253 11.50 3.12 -8.95
CA ALA A 253 12.59 3.47 -9.86
C ALA A 253 13.13 4.87 -9.50
N THR A 254 14.21 5.27 -10.17
CA THR A 254 14.78 6.62 -10.10
C THR A 254 14.88 7.19 -11.51
N HIS A 255 14.39 8.42 -11.72
CA HIS A 255 14.48 9.08 -13.02
C HIS A 255 15.93 9.16 -13.49
N GLY A 256 16.17 8.86 -14.76
CA GLY A 256 17.51 8.89 -15.37
C GLY A 256 18.47 7.78 -14.92
N ASN A 257 18.07 6.87 -14.02
CA ASN A 257 18.94 5.78 -13.56
C ASN A 257 18.46 4.42 -14.09
N PRO A 258 19.10 3.87 -15.14
CA PRO A 258 18.69 2.60 -15.74
C PRO A 258 18.88 1.40 -14.80
N ASN A 259 19.74 1.52 -13.78
CA ASN A 259 19.95 0.45 -12.78
C ASN A 259 18.78 0.33 -11.79
N THR A 260 17.75 1.16 -11.94
CA THR A 260 16.53 1.06 -11.12
C THR A 260 15.29 1.03 -11.99
N TYR A 261 14.49 -0.03 -11.88
CA TYR A 261 13.39 -0.31 -12.80
C TYR A 261 12.23 -1.01 -12.09
N PRO A 262 10.96 -0.77 -12.45
CA PRO A 262 9.85 -1.58 -11.96
C PRO A 262 9.99 -3.04 -12.41
N ARG A 263 9.62 -3.99 -11.57
CA ARG A 263 9.66 -5.43 -11.85
C ARG A 263 8.40 -6.10 -11.32
N LEU A 264 7.83 -7.04 -12.08
CA LEU A 264 6.79 -7.95 -11.59
C LEU A 264 7.43 -9.17 -10.92
N ALA A 265 6.76 -9.74 -9.93
CA ALA A 265 7.19 -10.97 -9.28
C ALA A 265 7.14 -12.14 -10.26
N THR A 266 8.09 -13.08 -10.11
CA THR A 266 8.16 -14.31 -10.90
C THR A 266 7.60 -15.45 -10.07
N ILE A 267 6.76 -16.30 -10.64
CA ILE A 267 6.26 -17.51 -9.97
C ILE A 267 7.44 -18.47 -9.78
N LEU A 268 7.67 -18.88 -8.53
CA LEU A 268 8.72 -19.82 -8.15
C LEU A 268 8.22 -21.28 -8.13
N GLY A 269 6.93 -21.48 -7.87
CA GLY A 269 6.31 -22.80 -7.76
C GLY A 269 5.12 -22.78 -6.80
N PHE A 270 4.76 -23.96 -6.31
CA PHE A 270 3.59 -24.20 -5.47
C PHE A 270 3.95 -24.85 -4.13
N ALA A 271 3.21 -24.50 -3.08
CA ALA A 271 3.26 -25.14 -1.77
C ALA A 271 1.83 -25.48 -1.30
N ASP A 272 1.63 -26.73 -0.90
CA ASP A 272 0.33 -27.36 -0.63
C ASP A 272 -0.18 -27.22 0.82
N THR A 273 0.72 -26.97 1.79
CA THR A 273 0.36 -26.88 3.22
C THR A 273 0.67 -25.53 3.84
N GLU A 274 -0.07 -25.17 4.89
CA GLU A 274 0.19 -23.95 5.68
C GLU A 274 1.64 -23.88 6.15
N GLU A 275 2.18 -24.99 6.68
CA GLU A 275 3.56 -25.07 7.16
C GLU A 275 4.56 -24.76 6.04
N LYS A 276 4.41 -25.39 4.87
CA LYS A 276 5.29 -25.15 3.73
C LYS A 276 5.18 -23.72 3.22
N VAL A 277 3.96 -23.15 3.16
CA VAL A 277 3.73 -21.77 2.74
C VAL A 277 4.40 -20.79 3.69
N LEU A 278 4.18 -20.92 5.00
CA LEU A 278 4.80 -20.06 6.01
C LEU A 278 6.32 -20.21 6.04
N LYS A 279 6.84 -21.44 5.89
CA LYS A 279 8.27 -21.71 5.79
C LYS A 279 8.89 -21.07 4.55
N ALA A 280 8.27 -21.20 3.39
CA ALA A 280 8.73 -20.55 2.16
C ALA A 280 8.74 -19.03 2.29
N VAL A 281 7.68 -18.42 2.85
CA VAL A 281 7.64 -16.98 3.11
C VAL A 281 8.77 -16.56 4.05
N TYR A 282 8.97 -17.29 5.16
CA TYR A 282 10.06 -17.03 6.10
C TYR A 282 11.42 -17.08 5.41
N GLU A 283 11.69 -18.12 4.63
CA GLU A 283 13.00 -18.29 3.98
C GLU A 283 13.23 -17.31 2.83
N ILE A 284 12.20 -16.85 2.12
CA ILE A 284 12.35 -15.73 1.17
C ILE A 284 12.81 -14.46 1.92
N ILE A 285 12.26 -14.20 3.12
CA ILE A 285 12.69 -13.06 3.95
C ILE A 285 14.15 -13.26 4.41
N THR A 286 14.56 -14.46 4.84
CA THR A 286 15.94 -14.73 5.28
C THR A 286 16.93 -14.62 4.10
N ILE A 287 16.58 -15.10 2.91
CA ILE A 287 17.41 -14.93 1.71
C ILE A 287 17.60 -13.45 1.40
N GLN A 288 16.51 -12.65 1.47
CA GLN A 288 16.63 -11.21 1.27
C GLN A 288 17.48 -10.53 2.35
N ARG A 289 17.37 -10.97 3.60
CA ARG A 289 18.20 -10.47 4.71
C ARG A 289 19.69 -10.73 4.44
N ASP A 290 20.02 -11.94 3.97
CA ASP A 290 21.40 -12.43 3.87
C ASP A 290 22.09 -11.96 2.58
N TYR A 291 21.38 -11.98 1.44
CA TYR A 291 21.95 -11.70 0.12
C TYR A 291 21.59 -10.33 -0.44
N GLY A 292 20.64 -9.60 0.16
CA GLY A 292 20.22 -8.29 -0.34
C GLY A 292 21.29 -7.20 -0.18
N ASN A 293 21.35 -6.30 -1.16
CA ASN A 293 22.34 -5.21 -1.18
C ASN A 293 22.11 -4.25 0.00
N ARG A 294 23.14 -4.04 0.84
CA ARG A 294 23.12 -3.12 2.00
C ARG A 294 23.99 -1.86 1.81
N SER A 295 24.67 -1.76 0.68
CA SER A 295 25.51 -0.62 0.29
C SER A 295 24.69 0.44 -0.43
N ASP A 296 24.00 0.07 -1.51
CA ASP A 296 23.11 0.98 -2.25
C ASP A 296 21.64 0.67 -1.96
N ARG A 297 21.01 1.56 -1.19
CA ARG A 297 19.58 1.45 -0.82
C ARG A 297 18.64 1.49 -2.03
N LYS A 298 19.05 2.07 -3.16
CA LYS A 298 18.26 2.10 -4.41
C LYS A 298 18.19 0.71 -5.06
N GLN A 299 19.16 -0.16 -4.79
CA GLN A 299 19.24 -1.54 -5.27
C GLN A 299 19.03 -2.59 -4.16
N ALA A 300 18.49 -2.20 -3.00
CA ALA A 300 18.37 -3.05 -1.82
C ALA A 300 17.07 -3.87 -1.72
N ARG A 301 16.16 -3.79 -2.71
CA ARG A 301 14.89 -4.55 -2.72
C ARG A 301 15.09 -5.96 -3.30
N LEU A 302 14.23 -6.90 -2.89
CA LEU A 302 14.30 -8.31 -3.30
C LEU A 302 14.36 -8.50 -4.82
N LYS A 303 13.64 -7.66 -5.59
CA LYS A 303 13.70 -7.69 -7.06
C LYS A 303 15.13 -7.70 -7.63
N TYR A 304 16.03 -6.90 -7.08
CA TYR A 304 17.42 -6.83 -7.56
C TYR A 304 18.27 -7.98 -7.03
N THR A 305 17.91 -8.54 -5.87
CA THR A 305 18.55 -9.75 -5.35
C THR A 305 18.24 -10.93 -6.27
N ILE A 306 16.97 -11.11 -6.65
CA ILE A 306 16.56 -12.14 -7.62
C ILE A 306 17.22 -11.93 -8.97
N ASP A 307 17.19 -10.71 -9.52
CA ASP A 307 17.81 -10.45 -10.84
C ASP A 307 19.33 -10.67 -10.83
N ARG A 308 20.01 -10.38 -9.70
CA ARG A 308 21.46 -10.64 -9.56
C ARG A 308 21.78 -12.12 -9.37
N MET A 309 20.96 -12.86 -8.62
CA MET A 309 21.17 -14.30 -8.38
C MET A 309 20.76 -15.15 -9.59
N GLY A 310 19.77 -14.70 -10.34
CA GLY A 310 19.00 -15.52 -11.27
C GLY A 310 17.84 -16.23 -10.55
N VAL A 311 16.70 -16.38 -11.24
CA VAL A 311 15.48 -16.98 -10.68
C VAL A 311 15.71 -18.42 -10.23
N GLU A 312 16.36 -19.24 -11.07
CA GLU A 312 16.63 -20.65 -10.74
C GLU A 312 17.57 -20.79 -9.53
N THR A 313 18.65 -20.00 -9.47
CA THR A 313 19.56 -19.98 -8.32
C THR A 313 18.84 -19.55 -7.05
N PHE A 314 17.96 -18.54 -7.14
CA PHE A 314 17.16 -18.09 -6.01
C PHE A 314 16.20 -19.19 -5.53
N ARG A 315 15.51 -19.86 -6.45
CA ARG A 315 14.62 -20.97 -6.15
C ARG A 315 15.37 -22.13 -5.48
N ALA A 316 16.53 -22.52 -6.01
CA ALA A 316 17.33 -23.60 -5.42
C ALA A 316 17.80 -23.27 -3.99
N GLU A 317 18.22 -22.02 -3.74
CA GLU A 317 18.57 -21.58 -2.37
C GLU A 317 17.35 -21.57 -1.44
N LEU A 318 16.17 -21.20 -1.95
CA LEU A 318 14.92 -21.28 -1.21
C LEU A 318 14.57 -22.72 -0.82
N GLU A 319 14.53 -23.63 -1.78
CA GLU A 319 14.20 -25.04 -1.55
C GLU A 319 15.19 -25.69 -0.56
N LYS A 320 16.48 -25.35 -0.68
CA LYS A 320 17.52 -25.78 0.27
C LYS A 320 17.24 -25.33 1.70
N ARG A 321 16.84 -24.07 1.92
CA ARG A 321 16.51 -23.53 3.26
C ARG A 321 15.18 -24.04 3.80
N CYS A 322 14.22 -24.27 2.90
CA CYS A 322 12.92 -24.84 3.23
C CYS A 322 13.02 -26.31 3.67
N GLY A 323 13.97 -27.06 3.09
CA GLY A 323 14.06 -28.51 3.29
C GLY A 323 13.07 -29.30 2.43
N PHE A 324 12.44 -28.65 1.44
CA PHE A 324 11.54 -29.27 0.47
C PHE A 324 11.62 -28.53 -0.88
N ALA A 325 11.33 -29.24 -1.97
CA ALA A 325 11.20 -28.65 -3.29
C ALA A 325 9.82 -28.03 -3.48
N LEU A 326 9.73 -26.88 -4.17
CA LEU A 326 8.45 -26.33 -4.59
C LEU A 326 7.90 -27.17 -5.74
N GLU A 327 6.60 -27.45 -5.69
CA GLU A 327 5.90 -28.09 -6.80
C GLU A 327 5.83 -27.16 -8.02
N PRO A 328 5.56 -27.69 -9.22
CA PRO A 328 5.22 -26.88 -10.38
C PRO A 328 4.02 -25.96 -10.09
N GLU A 329 4.03 -24.77 -10.72
CA GLU A 329 2.92 -23.83 -10.71
C GLU A 329 1.60 -24.53 -11.06
N LYS A 330 0.56 -24.30 -10.25
CA LYS A 330 -0.81 -24.79 -10.52
C LYS A 330 -1.60 -23.77 -11.35
N PRO A 331 -2.60 -24.18 -12.15
CA PRO A 331 -3.42 -23.25 -12.92
C PRO A 331 -4.21 -22.26 -12.04
N TYR A 332 -4.32 -21.00 -12.47
CA TYR A 332 -5.17 -19.97 -11.87
C TYR A 332 -5.57 -18.94 -12.93
N ALA A 333 -6.57 -18.12 -12.62
CA ALA A 333 -6.96 -17.00 -13.46
C ALA A 333 -7.33 -15.79 -12.59
N LEU A 334 -6.59 -14.69 -12.73
CA LEU A 334 -6.98 -13.39 -12.16
C LEU A 334 -7.63 -12.55 -13.25
N THR A 335 -8.90 -12.19 -13.07
CA THR A 335 -9.71 -11.49 -14.08
C THR A 335 -10.31 -10.19 -13.58
N ARG A 336 -10.11 -9.84 -12.31
CA ARG A 336 -10.63 -8.61 -11.71
C ARG A 336 -9.60 -7.95 -10.82
N ARG A 337 -9.51 -6.62 -10.88
CA ARG A 337 -8.66 -5.80 -10.01
C ARG A 337 -9.42 -4.59 -9.42
N SER A 338 -10.52 -4.19 -10.04
CA SER A 338 -11.45 -3.17 -9.53
C SER A 338 -12.17 -3.66 -8.28
N ASP A 339 -12.64 -2.72 -7.47
CA ASP A 339 -13.48 -3.03 -6.33
C ASP A 339 -14.93 -3.29 -6.75
N LEU A 340 -15.65 -4.11 -5.99
CA LEU A 340 -17.09 -4.33 -6.14
C LEU A 340 -17.88 -3.26 -5.38
N TYR A 341 -18.20 -2.15 -6.03
CA TYR A 341 -18.93 -1.01 -5.43
C TYR A 341 -20.38 -1.32 -5.09
N GLY A 342 -20.92 -0.61 -4.09
CA GLY A 342 -22.33 -0.73 -3.69
C GLY A 342 -22.62 -1.93 -2.80
N TRP A 343 -23.90 -2.28 -2.68
CA TRP A 343 -24.37 -3.40 -1.87
C TRP A 343 -24.15 -4.75 -2.56
N HIS A 344 -23.59 -5.69 -1.80
CA HIS A 344 -23.43 -7.08 -2.18
C HIS A 344 -23.72 -7.98 -0.97
N GLN A 345 -24.02 -9.24 -1.23
CA GLN A 345 -24.23 -10.25 -0.20
C GLN A 345 -23.11 -11.29 -0.26
N ASN A 346 -22.54 -11.64 0.88
CA ASN A 346 -21.53 -12.70 0.97
C ASN A 346 -22.20 -14.10 1.04
N HIS A 347 -21.38 -15.14 1.06
CA HIS A 347 -21.86 -16.53 1.09
C HIS A 347 -22.59 -16.93 2.39
N GLU A 348 -22.43 -16.17 3.47
CA GLU A 348 -23.11 -16.37 4.76
C GLU A 348 -24.46 -15.64 4.83
N GLY A 349 -24.87 -14.93 3.77
CA GLY A 349 -26.07 -14.11 3.75
C GLY A 349 -25.90 -12.72 4.40
N LYS A 350 -24.70 -12.36 4.86
CA LYS A 350 -24.40 -11.01 5.36
C LYS A 350 -24.18 -10.04 4.21
N TRP A 351 -24.60 -8.81 4.40
CA TRP A 351 -24.42 -7.72 3.45
C TRP A 351 -23.10 -6.98 3.69
N TYR A 352 -22.57 -6.42 2.61
CA TYR A 352 -21.49 -5.44 2.66
C TYR A 352 -21.70 -4.34 1.62
N PHE A 353 -21.28 -3.13 1.95
CA PHE A 353 -21.31 -1.98 1.05
C PHE A 353 -19.91 -1.44 0.82
N THR A 354 -19.44 -1.47 -0.42
CA THR A 354 -18.15 -0.86 -0.78
C THR A 354 -18.34 0.61 -1.14
N VAL A 355 -17.75 1.49 -0.34
CA VAL A 355 -17.79 2.93 -0.50
C VAL A 355 -16.66 3.39 -1.41
N PHE A 356 -16.98 4.20 -2.42
CA PHE A 356 -15.96 4.92 -3.17
C PHE A 356 -15.40 6.06 -2.31
N SER A 357 -14.08 6.07 -2.08
CA SER A 357 -13.39 7.16 -1.41
C SER A 357 -12.31 7.69 -2.36
N GLU A 358 -12.52 8.89 -2.89
CA GLU A 358 -11.60 9.45 -3.87
C GLU A 358 -10.19 9.64 -3.29
N ASN A 359 -9.23 8.92 -3.86
CA ASN A 359 -7.87 8.79 -3.35
C ASN A 359 -7.81 8.36 -1.87
N GLY A 360 -8.79 7.63 -1.36
CA GLY A 360 -8.86 7.13 0.02
C GLY A 360 -8.80 8.18 1.11
N ARG A 361 -9.25 9.41 0.85
CA ARG A 361 -9.36 10.43 1.90
C ARG A 361 -10.73 10.32 2.55
N ILE A 362 -10.76 10.04 3.85
CA ILE A 362 -11.98 10.03 4.65
C ILE A 362 -12.03 11.36 5.42
N LEU A 363 -12.88 12.25 4.92
CA LEU A 363 -13.19 13.57 5.44
C LEU A 363 -14.64 13.91 5.06
N ASP A 364 -15.21 14.92 5.70
CA ASP A 364 -16.50 15.45 5.27
C ASP A 364 -16.27 16.54 4.22
N GLU A 365 -17.02 16.47 3.13
CA GLU A 365 -17.06 17.44 2.05
C GLU A 365 -18.50 17.93 1.86
N GLU A 366 -18.69 19.01 1.10
CA GLU A 366 -20.00 19.65 0.92
C GLU A 366 -21.10 18.68 0.44
N LYS A 367 -20.74 17.72 -0.42
CA LYS A 367 -21.70 16.78 -1.03
C LYS A 367 -21.75 15.41 -0.35
N VAL A 368 -20.78 15.09 0.51
CA VAL A 368 -20.70 13.79 1.16
C VAL A 368 -19.99 13.90 2.50
N ALA A 369 -20.63 13.45 3.56
CA ALA A 369 -20.06 13.42 4.90
C ALA A 369 -19.46 12.04 5.19
N LEU A 370 -18.40 11.65 4.46
CA LEU A 370 -17.81 10.30 4.59
C LEU A 370 -17.30 10.02 6.00
N LYS A 371 -16.63 10.98 6.64
CA LYS A 371 -16.02 10.78 7.96
C LYS A 371 -17.09 10.64 9.04
N THR A 372 -18.07 11.54 9.04
CA THR A 372 -19.18 11.50 10.00
C THR A 372 -20.11 10.30 9.74
N GLY A 373 -20.45 10.01 8.49
CA GLY A 373 -21.34 8.89 8.17
C GLY A 373 -20.76 7.53 8.52
N LEU A 374 -19.49 7.28 8.21
CA LEU A 374 -18.83 6.03 8.61
C LEU A 374 -18.71 5.90 10.14
N PHE A 375 -18.53 7.03 10.85
CA PHE A 375 -18.53 7.04 12.32
C PHE A 375 -19.89 6.70 12.93
N GLU A 376 -20.98 7.28 12.41
CA GLU A 376 -22.32 6.96 12.89
C GLU A 376 -22.69 5.50 12.61
N ILE A 377 -22.27 4.95 11.46
CA ILE A 377 -22.42 3.52 11.17
C ILE A 377 -21.63 2.67 12.17
N ALA A 378 -20.38 3.03 12.46
CA ALA A 378 -19.55 2.29 13.42
C ALA A 378 -20.16 2.25 14.83
N LYS A 379 -20.74 3.37 15.29
CA LYS A 379 -21.40 3.49 16.60
C LYS A 379 -22.60 2.56 16.77
N THR A 380 -23.21 2.08 15.69
CA THR A 380 -24.30 1.10 15.78
C THR A 380 -23.85 -0.27 16.29
N GLY A 381 -22.55 -0.58 16.16
CA GLY A 381 -22.01 -1.91 16.42
C GLY A 381 -22.48 -2.99 15.42
N LYS A 382 -23.12 -2.60 14.31
CA LYS A 382 -23.70 -3.52 13.32
C LYS A 382 -22.84 -3.75 12.08
N ALA A 383 -21.66 -3.15 12.02
CA ALA A 383 -20.76 -3.27 10.88
C ALA A 383 -19.28 -3.23 11.32
N ASN A 384 -18.46 -3.89 10.51
CA ASN A 384 -17.01 -3.75 10.53
C ASN A 384 -16.53 -3.00 9.28
N PHE A 385 -15.24 -2.67 9.25
CA PHE A 385 -14.64 -1.91 8.16
C PHE A 385 -13.45 -2.67 7.56
N ARG A 386 -13.42 -2.80 6.24
CA ARG A 386 -12.30 -3.43 5.52
C ARG A 386 -11.74 -2.48 4.48
N PHE A 387 -10.44 -2.28 4.47
CA PHE A 387 -9.77 -1.42 3.49
C PHE A 387 -9.36 -2.19 2.25
N THR A 388 -9.55 -1.58 1.07
CA THR A 388 -9.12 -2.17 -0.19
C THR A 388 -7.73 -1.66 -0.59
N CYS A 389 -7.03 -2.43 -1.43
CA CYS A 389 -5.78 -1.97 -2.02
C CYS A 389 -5.99 -0.85 -3.05
N ASN A 390 -7.23 -0.57 -3.44
CA ASN A 390 -7.63 0.56 -4.30
C ASN A 390 -8.01 1.81 -3.49
N GLN A 391 -7.67 1.84 -2.20
CA GLN A 391 -7.87 2.97 -1.29
C GLN A 391 -9.33 3.21 -0.86
N ASN A 392 -10.21 2.23 -1.03
CA ASN A 392 -11.61 2.32 -0.61
C ASN A 392 -11.86 1.62 0.73
N VAL A 393 -13.07 1.78 1.27
CA VAL A 393 -13.53 1.10 2.49
C VAL A 393 -14.80 0.31 2.21
N ILE A 394 -14.85 -0.90 2.73
CA ILE A 394 -16.01 -1.79 2.72
C ILE A 394 -16.62 -1.78 4.12
N ILE A 395 -17.89 -1.46 4.21
CA ILE A 395 -18.71 -1.65 5.41
C ILE A 395 -19.18 -3.09 5.35
N SER A 396 -18.63 -3.96 6.20
CA SER A 396 -18.81 -5.41 6.11
C SER A 396 -19.59 -5.99 7.28
N ASP A 397 -20.00 -7.24 7.12
CA ASP A 397 -20.60 -8.07 8.16
C ASP A 397 -21.96 -7.55 8.67
N VAL A 398 -22.70 -6.84 7.80
CA VAL A 398 -24.04 -6.31 8.11
C VAL A 398 -25.07 -7.42 8.01
N LEU A 399 -25.80 -7.70 9.10
CA LEU A 399 -26.86 -8.70 9.08
C LEU A 399 -28.05 -8.24 8.22
N PRO A 400 -28.83 -9.17 7.62
CA PRO A 400 -30.02 -8.83 6.83
C PRO A 400 -30.98 -7.87 7.55
N GLU A 401 -31.22 -8.08 8.84
CA GLU A 401 -32.08 -7.26 9.70
C GLU A 401 -31.51 -5.86 10.00
N ASP A 402 -30.18 -5.70 9.96
CA ASP A 402 -29.48 -4.45 10.24
C ASP A 402 -29.28 -3.60 8.97
N ARG A 403 -29.41 -4.21 7.78
CA ARG A 403 -29.21 -3.52 6.50
C ARG A 403 -30.06 -2.24 6.35
N PRO A 404 -31.37 -2.21 6.66
CA PRO A 404 -32.17 -0.99 6.50
C PRO A 404 -31.65 0.18 7.33
N LEU A 405 -31.14 -0.08 8.54
CA LEU A 405 -30.53 0.94 9.40
C LEU A 405 -29.25 1.50 8.76
N VAL A 406 -28.34 0.62 8.33
CA VAL A 406 -27.07 1.01 7.72
C VAL A 406 -27.30 1.76 6.40
N GLU A 407 -28.24 1.28 5.57
CA GLU A 407 -28.63 1.94 4.32
C GLU A 407 -29.24 3.33 4.57
N GLY A 408 -30.05 3.48 5.63
CA GLY A 408 -30.58 4.77 6.07
C GLY A 408 -29.47 5.78 6.39
N LEU A 409 -28.46 5.36 7.15
CA LEU A 409 -27.30 6.20 7.48
C LEU A 409 -26.47 6.54 6.22
N LEU A 410 -26.22 5.55 5.35
CA LEU A 410 -25.50 5.77 4.11
C LEU A 410 -26.20 6.81 3.21
N ASN A 411 -27.53 6.78 3.14
CA ASN A 411 -28.31 7.78 2.43
C ASN A 411 -28.29 9.15 3.12
N GLN A 412 -28.48 9.19 4.43
CA GLN A 412 -28.47 10.42 5.23
C GLN A 412 -27.19 11.22 5.02
N PHE A 413 -26.04 10.55 4.93
CA PHE A 413 -24.73 11.19 4.75
C PHE A 413 -24.26 11.28 3.29
N GLY A 414 -25.14 10.97 2.32
CA GLY A 414 -24.87 11.10 0.89
C GLY A 414 -23.89 10.06 0.32
N ILE A 415 -23.56 9.01 1.06
CA ILE A 415 -22.51 8.04 0.73
C ILE A 415 -22.92 7.15 -0.45
N ILE A 416 -24.19 6.73 -0.52
CA ILE A 416 -24.72 5.96 -1.65
C ILE A 416 -24.65 6.79 -2.93
N ALA A 417 -25.25 7.98 -2.91
CA ALA A 417 -25.26 8.88 -4.06
C ALA A 417 -23.84 9.24 -4.53
N HIS A 418 -22.91 9.49 -3.61
CA HIS A 418 -21.49 9.72 -3.92
C HIS A 418 -20.84 8.51 -4.62
N THR A 419 -21.08 7.31 -4.11
CA THR A 419 -20.51 6.07 -4.66
C THR A 419 -21.08 5.74 -6.03
N GLU A 420 -22.39 5.89 -6.22
CA GLU A 420 -23.07 5.54 -7.46
C GLU A 420 -22.77 6.54 -8.57
N SER A 421 -22.72 7.84 -8.27
CA SER A 421 -22.47 8.90 -9.26
C SER A 421 -21.04 8.99 -9.77
N ALA A 422 -20.06 8.35 -9.10
CA ALA A 422 -18.69 8.33 -9.57
C ALA A 422 -18.54 7.50 -10.87
N GLY A 423 -17.94 8.10 -11.90
CA GLY A 423 -17.71 7.45 -13.19
C GLY A 423 -16.74 6.26 -13.12
N ALA A 424 -16.79 5.37 -14.13
CA ALA A 424 -16.01 4.13 -14.15
C ALA A 424 -14.49 4.35 -14.04
N ALA A 425 -13.95 5.28 -14.84
CA ALA A 425 -12.52 5.63 -14.78
C ALA A 425 -12.13 6.20 -13.41
N ARG A 426 -12.98 7.05 -12.81
CA ARG A 426 -12.76 7.67 -11.50
C ARG A 426 -12.72 6.64 -10.37
N LYS A 427 -13.63 5.66 -10.38
CA LYS A 427 -13.64 4.53 -9.45
C LYS A 427 -12.33 3.73 -9.46
N THR A 428 -11.73 3.56 -10.63
CA THR A 428 -10.45 2.84 -10.76
C THR A 428 -9.20 3.72 -10.61
N ALA A 429 -9.37 5.02 -10.41
CA ALA A 429 -8.28 5.98 -10.35
C ALA A 429 -7.57 5.95 -8.98
N ILE A 430 -6.22 5.98 -8.99
CA ILE A 430 -5.43 5.94 -7.74
C ILE A 430 -4.31 6.99 -7.77
N ALA A 431 -4.22 7.80 -6.71
CA ALA A 431 -3.06 8.64 -6.46
C ALA A 431 -2.31 8.27 -5.19
N CYS A 432 -1.00 8.57 -5.15
CA CYS A 432 -0.28 8.67 -3.87
C CYS A 432 -0.50 10.03 -3.21
N VAL A 433 -0.18 10.16 -1.92
CA VAL A 433 -0.27 11.43 -1.17
C VAL A 433 0.45 12.58 -1.89
N ALA A 434 1.72 12.40 -2.24
CA ALA A 434 2.57 13.45 -2.81
C ALA A 434 2.62 14.71 -1.91
N PHE A 435 2.49 15.90 -2.47
CA PHE A 435 2.44 17.14 -1.69
C PHE A 435 1.20 17.20 -0.78
N ASN A 436 1.25 17.97 0.29
CA ASN A 436 2.36 18.78 0.79
C ASN A 436 3.31 18.00 1.73
N THR A 437 2.92 16.82 2.22
CA THR A 437 3.66 16.16 3.31
C THR A 437 4.71 15.13 2.86
N CYS A 438 4.67 14.64 1.62
CA CYS A 438 5.69 13.70 1.15
C CYS A 438 7.00 14.43 0.85
N PRO A 439 8.13 14.10 1.51
CA PRO A 439 9.41 14.77 1.28
C PRO A 439 10.05 14.41 -0.08
N LEU A 440 9.52 13.40 -0.78
CA LEU A 440 10.05 12.90 -2.04
C LEU A 440 9.24 13.35 -3.26
N ALA A 441 8.12 14.06 -3.07
CA ALA A 441 7.26 14.47 -4.18
C ALA A 441 7.94 15.54 -5.05
N LEU A 442 7.90 15.33 -6.36
CA LEU A 442 8.35 16.26 -7.39
C LEU A 442 7.15 16.99 -8.03
N ALA A 443 6.02 16.29 -8.17
CA ALA A 443 4.75 16.80 -8.67
C ALA A 443 3.60 16.47 -7.70
N GLU A 444 2.44 17.08 -7.94
CA GLU A 444 1.19 16.73 -7.26
C GLU A 444 0.74 15.30 -7.58
N ALA A 445 -0.17 14.77 -6.76
CA ALA A 445 -0.88 13.55 -7.11
C ALA A 445 -2.28 13.53 -6.47
N GLN A 446 -2.40 13.27 -5.17
CA GLN A 446 -3.68 13.17 -4.48
C GLN A 446 -4.55 14.42 -4.61
N ARG A 447 -3.94 15.62 -4.57
CA ARG A 447 -4.66 16.90 -4.70
C ARG A 447 -5.06 17.22 -6.14
N TYR A 448 -4.38 16.63 -7.12
CA TYR A 448 -4.51 16.98 -8.53
C TYR A 448 -5.32 15.97 -9.34
N LEU A 449 -5.16 14.68 -9.07
CA LEU A 449 -5.83 13.62 -9.82
C LEU A 449 -7.35 13.81 -9.93
N PRO A 450 -8.10 14.21 -8.88
CA PRO A 450 -9.53 14.49 -9.00
C PRO A 450 -9.87 15.50 -10.10
N THR A 451 -9.13 16.61 -10.16
CA THR A 451 -9.31 17.67 -11.17
C THR A 451 -8.96 17.17 -12.56
N LEU A 452 -7.88 16.40 -12.70
CA LEU A 452 -7.49 15.81 -13.98
C LEU A 452 -8.56 14.82 -14.49
N ILE A 453 -9.08 13.95 -13.62
CA ILE A 453 -10.14 13.00 -14.00
C ILE A 453 -11.40 13.75 -14.45
N THR A 454 -11.79 14.84 -13.76
CA THR A 454 -12.91 15.69 -14.20
C THR A 454 -12.72 16.25 -15.61
N LYS A 455 -11.47 16.50 -16.02
CA LYS A 455 -11.14 16.97 -17.38
C LYS A 455 -11.04 15.83 -18.40
N ILE A 456 -10.75 14.60 -17.97
CA ILE A 456 -10.69 13.39 -18.81
C ILE A 456 -12.09 12.85 -19.09
N GLU A 457 -13.02 12.89 -18.13
CA GLU A 457 -14.39 12.36 -18.28
C GLU A 457 -15.14 12.90 -19.52
N PRO A 458 -15.08 14.21 -19.86
CA PRO A 458 -15.63 14.72 -21.12
C PRO A 458 -15.01 14.10 -22.38
N LEU A 459 -13.71 13.78 -22.36
CA LEU A 459 -13.04 13.09 -23.48
C LEU A 459 -13.55 11.66 -23.63
N LEU A 460 -13.76 10.96 -22.50
CA LEU A 460 -14.37 9.63 -22.51
C LEU A 460 -15.80 9.68 -23.07
N ALA A 461 -16.61 10.66 -22.64
CA ALA A 461 -17.95 10.86 -23.16
C ALA A 461 -17.96 11.15 -24.67
N LYS A 462 -17.08 12.03 -25.14
CA LYS A 462 -16.89 12.36 -26.57
C LYS A 462 -16.69 11.11 -27.43
N TYR A 463 -16.00 10.09 -26.90
CA TYR A 463 -15.70 8.85 -27.61
C TYR A 463 -16.54 7.64 -27.20
N LYS A 464 -17.61 7.85 -26.41
CA LYS A 464 -18.50 6.78 -25.89
C LYS A 464 -17.76 5.73 -25.06
N LEU A 465 -16.85 6.18 -24.21
CA LEU A 465 -16.01 5.37 -23.32
C LEU A 465 -16.30 5.66 -21.83
N SER A 466 -17.41 6.32 -21.49
CA SER A 466 -17.71 6.70 -20.09
C SER A 466 -17.84 5.50 -19.13
N GLU A 467 -18.28 4.35 -19.65
CA GLU A 467 -18.45 3.11 -18.91
C GLU A 467 -17.20 2.21 -18.94
N ASP A 468 -16.15 2.59 -19.67
CA ASP A 468 -14.91 1.82 -19.71
C ASP A 468 -14.12 2.03 -18.41
N GLU A 469 -13.84 0.92 -17.70
CA GLU A 469 -12.94 0.90 -16.53
C GLU A 469 -11.47 1.09 -16.96
N LEU A 470 -11.06 2.32 -17.23
CA LEU A 470 -9.66 2.64 -17.55
C LEU A 470 -8.82 2.76 -16.29
N ALA A 471 -7.89 1.83 -16.08
CA ALA A 471 -6.98 1.88 -14.93
C ALA A 471 -6.01 3.07 -15.05
N ILE A 472 -6.38 4.21 -14.43
CA ILE A 472 -5.59 5.45 -14.39
C ILE A 472 -4.89 5.58 -13.04
N ARG A 473 -3.57 5.78 -13.02
CA ARG A 473 -2.83 5.85 -11.75
C ARG A 473 -1.76 6.95 -11.76
N MET A 474 -1.64 7.69 -10.67
CA MET A 474 -0.75 8.84 -10.54
C MET A 474 0.17 8.75 -9.33
N THR A 475 1.42 9.18 -9.50
CA THR A 475 2.36 9.36 -8.40
C THR A 475 3.20 10.62 -8.60
N GLY A 476 3.50 11.33 -7.52
CA GLY A 476 4.28 12.57 -7.59
C GLY A 476 5.80 12.38 -7.79
N CYS A 477 6.31 11.15 -7.81
CA CYS A 477 7.75 10.85 -7.98
C CYS A 477 7.96 9.38 -8.44
N PRO A 478 9.13 8.95 -8.93
CA PRO A 478 9.32 7.62 -9.53
C PRO A 478 9.32 6.44 -8.53
N ASN A 479 8.98 6.67 -7.26
CA ASN A 479 8.85 5.62 -6.26
C ASN A 479 7.64 4.69 -6.49
N GLY A 480 6.64 5.13 -7.26
CA GLY A 480 5.50 4.29 -7.66
C GLY A 480 4.50 3.97 -6.55
N CYS A 481 4.29 4.87 -5.58
CA CYS A 481 3.39 4.63 -4.45
C CYS A 481 1.91 4.48 -4.87
N GLY A 482 1.50 5.17 -5.94
CA GLY A 482 0.18 5.02 -6.58
C GLY A 482 0.10 3.86 -7.58
N ARG A 483 1.15 3.02 -7.65
CA ARG A 483 1.29 1.89 -8.58
C ARG A 483 1.08 2.23 -10.07
N PRO A 484 1.65 3.35 -10.58
CA PRO A 484 1.41 3.80 -11.95
C PRO A 484 1.96 2.85 -13.01
N TYR A 485 2.99 2.05 -12.69
CA TYR A 485 3.70 1.21 -13.68
C TYR A 485 2.95 -0.06 -14.10
N VAL A 486 1.83 -0.38 -13.44
CA VAL A 486 0.94 -1.51 -13.78
C VAL A 486 -0.45 -1.01 -14.18
N ALA A 487 -0.53 0.25 -14.60
CA ALA A 487 -1.75 0.90 -15.05
C ALA A 487 -1.84 0.90 -16.57
N GLU A 488 -3.07 0.93 -17.10
CA GLU A 488 -3.29 1.17 -18.53
C GLU A 488 -2.79 2.57 -18.91
N ILE A 489 -3.04 3.56 -18.04
CA ILE A 489 -2.55 4.94 -18.14
C ILE A 489 -1.89 5.32 -16.80
N GLY A 490 -0.58 5.57 -16.83
CA GLY A 490 0.23 5.93 -15.67
C GLY A 490 0.80 7.34 -15.77
N PHE A 491 0.72 8.11 -14.69
CA PHE A 491 1.36 9.43 -14.55
C PHE A 491 2.45 9.38 -13.48
N VAL A 492 3.68 9.72 -13.85
CA VAL A 492 4.84 9.73 -12.94
C VAL A 492 5.47 11.11 -12.90
N GLY A 493 5.31 11.82 -11.78
CA GLY A 493 5.78 13.19 -11.61
C GLY A 493 7.29 13.35 -11.83
N THR A 494 7.66 14.36 -12.62
CA THR A 494 9.05 14.75 -12.92
C THR A 494 9.42 16.09 -12.30
N ALA A 495 8.47 17.03 -12.27
CA ALA A 495 8.57 18.35 -11.66
C ALA A 495 7.16 18.88 -11.33
N TYR A 496 7.05 20.01 -10.64
CA TYR A 496 5.74 20.56 -10.26
C TYR A 496 4.90 20.85 -11.52
N GLY A 497 3.76 20.18 -11.65
CA GLY A 497 2.88 20.28 -12.83
C GLY A 497 3.26 19.40 -14.03
N PHE A 498 4.36 18.65 -13.98
CA PHE A 498 4.87 17.85 -15.10
C PHE A 498 4.95 16.34 -14.77
N TYR A 499 4.56 15.51 -15.74
CA TYR A 499 4.48 14.05 -15.58
C TYR A 499 4.99 13.31 -16.82
N ASN A 500 5.74 12.23 -16.60
CA ASN A 500 5.88 11.21 -17.63
C ASN A 500 4.54 10.48 -17.80
N LEU A 501 4.09 10.34 -19.03
CA LEU A 501 2.94 9.53 -19.41
C LEU A 501 3.41 8.12 -19.78
N HIS A 502 2.86 7.12 -19.11
CA HIS A 502 3.14 5.71 -19.31
C HIS A 502 1.90 4.98 -19.81
N LEU A 503 2.05 4.07 -20.78
CA LEU A 503 0.95 3.32 -21.41
C LEU A 503 1.28 1.82 -21.55
N GLY A 504 0.24 1.00 -21.66
CA GLY A 504 0.36 -0.39 -22.10
C GLY A 504 0.42 -1.45 -21.00
N GLY A 505 0.22 -1.09 -19.73
CA GLY A 505 -0.05 -2.08 -18.68
C GLY A 505 -1.45 -2.68 -18.88
N ASP A 506 -1.68 -3.92 -18.50
CA ASP A 506 -3.01 -4.54 -18.63
C ASP A 506 -3.92 -4.17 -17.44
N ARG A 507 -5.21 -4.49 -17.59
CA ARG A 507 -6.22 -4.19 -16.58
C ARG A 507 -6.11 -5.05 -15.32
N ASN A 508 -5.58 -6.26 -15.43
CA ASN A 508 -5.55 -7.27 -14.37
C ASN A 508 -4.20 -7.32 -13.63
N GLY A 509 -3.18 -6.59 -14.09
CA GLY A 509 -1.90 -6.41 -13.37
C GLY A 509 -0.84 -7.49 -13.67
N TYR A 510 -0.88 -8.11 -14.85
CA TYR A 510 0.12 -9.05 -15.36
C TYR A 510 1.27 -8.40 -16.13
N ARG A 511 1.13 -7.13 -16.51
CA ARG A 511 2.04 -6.44 -17.44
C ARG A 511 2.40 -5.05 -16.93
N LEU A 512 3.68 -4.73 -17.02
CA LEU A 512 4.17 -3.37 -16.81
C LEU A 512 3.88 -2.52 -18.03
N ASN A 513 3.49 -1.27 -17.79
CA ASN A 513 3.49 -0.27 -18.85
C ASN A 513 4.92 0.21 -19.15
N LYS A 514 5.04 0.97 -20.25
CA LYS A 514 6.27 1.66 -20.62
C LYS A 514 6.02 3.15 -20.68
N LYS A 515 7.09 3.91 -20.53
CA LYS A 515 7.08 5.36 -20.73
C LYS A 515 6.79 5.64 -22.20
N TYR A 516 5.72 6.39 -22.45
CA TYR A 516 5.25 6.77 -23.79
C TYR A 516 5.73 8.18 -24.15
N LYS A 517 5.52 9.14 -23.25
CA LYS A 517 6.01 10.53 -23.41
C LYS A 517 6.55 11.07 -22.09
N GLU A 518 7.54 11.96 -22.19
CA GLU A 518 8.19 12.54 -21.02
C GLU A 518 7.65 13.92 -20.68
N SER A 519 7.57 14.20 -19.39
CA SER A 519 7.41 15.55 -18.82
C SER A 519 6.31 16.40 -19.49
N LEU A 520 5.11 15.84 -19.63
CA LEU A 520 3.93 16.55 -20.11
C LEU A 520 3.29 17.37 -19.00
N ASP A 521 2.83 18.57 -19.33
CA ASP A 521 1.91 19.36 -18.51
C ASP A 521 0.45 18.98 -18.76
N GLU A 522 -0.49 19.59 -18.03
CA GLU A 522 -1.91 19.25 -18.15
C GLU A 522 -2.48 19.42 -19.57
N PRO A 523 -2.30 20.57 -20.26
CA PRO A 523 -2.80 20.72 -21.63
C PRO A 523 -2.25 19.66 -22.58
N ALA A 524 -0.95 19.34 -22.51
CA ALA A 524 -0.36 18.30 -23.34
C ALA A 524 -0.88 16.90 -22.99
N ILE A 525 -1.11 16.60 -21.71
CA ILE A 525 -1.74 15.34 -21.27
C ILE A 525 -3.14 15.21 -21.90
N LEU A 526 -3.98 16.24 -21.79
CA LEU A 526 -5.35 16.20 -22.29
C LEU A 526 -5.39 16.08 -23.82
N GLN A 527 -4.54 16.82 -24.52
CA GLN A 527 -4.40 16.72 -25.97
C GLN A 527 -4.01 15.30 -26.40
N GLU A 528 -3.03 14.72 -25.71
CA GLU A 528 -2.57 13.37 -26.03
C GLU A 528 -3.66 12.33 -25.79
N LEU A 529 -4.36 12.42 -24.65
CA LEU A 529 -5.44 11.50 -24.33
C LEU A 529 -6.62 11.64 -25.30
N ASP A 530 -6.97 12.85 -25.73
CA ASP A 530 -8.02 13.07 -26.73
C ASP A 530 -7.70 12.31 -28.04
N GLN A 531 -6.46 12.44 -28.53
CA GLN A 531 -6.00 11.72 -29.72
C GLN A 531 -6.03 10.20 -29.52
N LEU A 532 -5.44 9.71 -28.43
CA LEU A 532 -5.33 8.27 -28.17
C LEU A 532 -6.71 7.61 -27.98
N LEU A 533 -7.60 8.22 -27.20
CA LEU A 533 -8.96 7.72 -26.96
C LEU A 533 -9.79 7.74 -28.26
N GLY A 534 -9.59 8.74 -29.11
CA GLY A 534 -10.21 8.80 -30.44
C GLY A 534 -9.77 7.67 -31.37
N ILE A 535 -8.51 7.24 -31.29
CA ILE A 535 -8.00 6.09 -32.05
C ILE A 535 -8.51 4.78 -31.46
N TYR A 536 -8.45 4.63 -30.13
CA TYR A 536 -8.91 3.44 -29.40
C TYR A 536 -10.38 3.15 -29.64
N SER A 537 -11.26 4.15 -29.48
CA SER A 537 -12.70 4.00 -29.70
C SER A 537 -13.07 3.50 -31.11
N LYS A 538 -12.28 3.85 -32.14
CA LYS A 538 -12.53 3.47 -33.54
C LYS A 538 -11.96 2.10 -33.91
N LYS A 539 -10.83 1.71 -33.32
CA LYS A 539 -10.03 0.55 -33.76
C LYS A 539 -9.98 -0.61 -32.76
N ARG A 540 -10.51 -0.45 -31.55
CA ARG A 540 -10.53 -1.53 -30.55
C ARG A 540 -11.31 -2.73 -31.06
N LYS A 541 -10.81 -3.92 -30.77
CA LYS A 541 -11.56 -5.18 -30.96
C LYS A 541 -12.61 -5.31 -29.86
N LYS A 542 -13.57 -6.22 -30.07
CA LYS A 542 -14.57 -6.55 -29.04
C LYS A 542 -13.85 -7.00 -27.76
N ASN A 543 -14.24 -6.40 -26.62
CA ASN A 543 -13.69 -6.68 -25.28
C ASN A 543 -12.18 -6.39 -25.12
N GLU A 544 -11.56 -5.66 -26.04
CA GLU A 544 -10.16 -5.27 -25.91
C GLU A 544 -10.02 -4.09 -24.94
N THR A 545 -9.11 -4.23 -23.97
CA THR A 545 -8.79 -3.15 -23.02
C THR A 545 -7.88 -2.10 -23.65
N PHE A 546 -7.83 -0.89 -23.08
CA PHE A 546 -6.98 0.19 -23.61
C PHE A 546 -5.48 -0.19 -23.50
N GLY A 547 -5.10 -0.86 -22.42
CA GLY A 547 -3.74 -1.36 -22.22
C GLY A 547 -3.31 -2.37 -23.27
N ASP A 548 -4.17 -3.34 -23.61
CA ASP A 548 -3.90 -4.34 -24.65
C ASP A 548 -3.92 -3.72 -26.05
N PHE A 549 -4.85 -2.79 -26.28
CA PHE A 549 -4.91 -2.01 -27.51
C PHE A 549 -3.61 -1.22 -27.76
N ALA A 550 -3.12 -0.51 -26.74
CA ALA A 550 -1.89 0.29 -26.82
C ALA A 550 -0.68 -0.56 -27.22
N LEU A 551 -0.61 -1.80 -26.72
CA LEU A 551 0.45 -2.75 -27.08
C LEU A 551 0.27 -3.26 -28.52
N ARG A 552 -0.95 -3.61 -28.92
CA ARG A 552 -1.25 -4.10 -30.27
C ARG A 552 -0.96 -3.06 -31.35
N GLU A 553 -1.33 -1.80 -31.10
CA GLU A 553 -1.05 -0.67 -32.00
C GLU A 553 0.40 -0.14 -31.88
N LYS A 554 1.23 -0.76 -31.04
CA LYS A 554 2.65 -0.42 -30.84
C LYS A 554 2.87 1.04 -30.42
N TRP A 555 1.97 1.60 -29.62
CA TRP A 555 2.22 2.91 -28.98
C TRP A 555 3.40 2.84 -28.01
N VAL A 556 3.63 1.67 -27.44
CA VAL A 556 4.79 1.34 -26.63
C VAL A 556 5.35 -0.01 -27.08
N THR A 557 6.63 -0.25 -26.80
CA THR A 557 7.26 -1.55 -27.06
C THR A 557 6.82 -2.59 -26.04
N SER A 558 6.75 -3.85 -26.49
CA SER A 558 6.48 -5.02 -25.62
C SER A 558 7.55 -5.22 -24.56
#